data_AF-A0A4U6D0K9-F1
#
_entry.id   AF-A0A4U6D0K9-F1
#
_cell.length_a   1.000
_cell.length_b   1.000
_cell.length_c   1.000
_cell.angle_alpha   90.00
_cell.angle_beta   90.00
_cell.angle_gamma   90.00
#
_symmetry.space_group_name_H-M   'P 1'
#
loop_
_entity.id
_entity.type
_entity.pdbx_description
1 polymer ?
#
loop_
_entity_poly.entity_id
_entity_poly.type
_entity_poly.pdbx_seq_one_letter_code
_entity_poly.pdbx_strand_id
1 'polypeptide(L)'
;MFSQLEEIKDTLFKYFETRIDLFKIETRDKIERAAVMGVYALLILSIALVVLILIVILLGTFLNKWLHSDYLGYLILLGFFVLKLIMLIVFRTKLIGFIRNIIIRFVQIKED
;
A
#
# COMPACT_ATOMS: atom_id res chain seq x y z
N MET A 1 -19.49 31.71 -45.24
CA MET A 1 -18.34 31.60 -44.32
C MET A 1 -18.75 31.28 -42.89
N PHE A 2 -19.82 31.88 -42.33
CA PHE A 2 -20.28 31.57 -40.95
C PHE A 2 -20.82 30.15 -40.76
N SER A 3 -21.51 29.58 -41.76
CA SER A 3 -22.11 28.23 -41.67
C SER A 3 -21.09 27.09 -41.49
N GLN A 4 -19.89 27.21 -42.08
CA GLN A 4 -18.87 26.16 -41.97
C GLN A 4 -18.17 26.17 -40.61
N LEU A 5 -18.07 27.32 -39.95
CA LEU A 5 -17.58 27.40 -38.58
C LEU A 5 -18.55 26.75 -37.60
N GLU A 6 -19.84 26.80 -37.88
CA GLU A 6 -20.89 26.20 -37.05
C GLU A 6 -20.90 24.68 -37.17
N GLU A 7 -20.76 24.13 -38.38
CA GLU A 7 -20.57 22.68 -38.61
C GLU A 7 -19.30 22.12 -37.97
N ILE A 8 -18.18 22.86 -38.05
CA ILE A 8 -16.92 22.46 -37.40
C ILE A 8 -17.08 22.47 -35.88
N LYS A 9 -17.77 23.47 -35.32
CA LYS A 9 -18.05 23.56 -33.88
C LYS A 9 -18.92 22.39 -33.41
N ASP A 10 -19.99 22.07 -34.12
CA ASP A 10 -20.87 20.94 -33.79
C ASP A 10 -20.16 19.59 -33.87
N THR A 11 -19.32 19.41 -34.90
CA THR A 11 -18.54 18.18 -35.07
C THR A 11 -17.50 18.02 -33.94
N LEU A 12 -16.82 19.10 -33.57
CA LEU A 12 -15.88 19.12 -32.45
C LEU A 12 -16.58 18.89 -31.11
N PHE A 13 -17.75 19.49 -30.89
CA PHE A 13 -18.55 19.27 -29.68
C PHE A 13 -18.98 17.81 -29.55
N LYS A 14 -19.49 17.19 -30.62
CA LYS A 14 -19.82 15.75 -30.65
C LYS A 14 -18.60 14.87 -30.35
N TYR A 15 -17.43 15.24 -30.85
CA TYR A 15 -16.20 14.49 -30.60
C TYR A 15 -15.72 14.64 -29.15
N PHE A 16 -15.84 15.84 -28.58
CA PHE A 16 -15.57 16.10 -27.16
C PHE A 16 -16.54 15.36 -26.24
N GLU A 17 -17.82 15.36 -26.56
CA GLU A 17 -18.86 14.63 -25.82
C GLU A 17 -18.58 13.12 -25.84
N THR A 18 -18.26 12.56 -27.00
CA THR A 18 -17.88 11.14 -27.14
C THR A 18 -16.60 10.82 -26.37
N ARG A 19 -15.60 11.71 -26.37
CA ARG A 19 -14.36 11.55 -25.57
C ARG A 19 -14.63 11.60 -24.07
N ILE A 20 -15.51 12.50 -23.62
CA ILE A 20 -15.91 12.62 -22.21
C ILE A 20 -16.67 11.38 -21.77
N ASP A 21 -17.57 10.84 -22.60
CA ASP A 21 -18.29 9.61 -22.30
C ASP A 21 -17.35 8.40 -22.26
N LEU A 22 -16.41 8.28 -23.20
CA LEU A 22 -15.36 7.25 -23.15
C LEU A 22 -14.51 7.37 -21.88
N PHE A 23 -14.11 8.59 -21.51
CA PHE A 23 -13.36 8.84 -20.28
C PHE A 23 -14.16 8.45 -19.03
N LYS A 24 -15.46 8.72 -19.01
CA LYS A 24 -16.37 8.34 -17.92
C LYS A 24 -16.52 6.83 -17.81
N ILE A 25 -16.61 6.12 -18.93
CA ILE A 25 -16.67 4.64 -18.96
C ILE A 25 -15.34 4.04 -18.48
N GLU A 26 -14.20 4.54 -18.99
CA GLU A 26 -12.86 4.05 -18.60
C GLU A 26 -12.56 4.35 -17.13
N THR A 27 -12.99 5.51 -16.62
CA THR A 27 -12.84 5.87 -15.20
C THR A 27 -13.68 4.96 -14.31
N ARG A 28 -14.90 4.60 -14.72
CA ARG A 28 -15.73 3.62 -13.99
C ARG A 28 -15.08 2.24 -13.96
N ASP A 29 -14.57 1.76 -15.08
CA ASP A 29 -13.91 0.46 -15.16
C ASP A 29 -12.62 0.42 -14.31
N LYS A 30 -11.84 1.51 -14.29
CA LYS A 30 -10.68 1.65 -13.40
C LYS A 30 -11.06 1.69 -11.92
N ILE A 31 -12.13 2.39 -11.56
CA ILE A 31 -12.62 2.46 -10.18
C ILE A 31 -13.15 1.09 -9.73
N GLU A 32 -13.92 0.40 -10.57
CA GLU A 32 -14.42 -0.94 -10.30
C GLU A 32 -13.26 -1.92 -10.13
N ARG A 33 -12.27 -1.91 -11.03
CA ARG A 33 -11.07 -2.76 -10.91
C ARG A 33 -10.24 -2.42 -9.66
N ALA A 34 -10.07 -1.14 -9.33
CA ALA A 34 -9.36 -0.72 -8.13
C ALA A 34 -10.11 -1.11 -6.84
N ALA A 35 -11.44 -1.00 -6.83
CA ALA A 35 -12.27 -1.42 -5.71
C ALA A 35 -12.20 -2.94 -5.51
N VAL A 36 -12.32 -3.72 -6.58
CA VAL A 36 -12.18 -5.19 -6.53
C VAL A 36 -10.78 -5.59 -6.05
N MET A 37 -9.73 -4.95 -6.57
CA MET A 37 -8.35 -5.19 -6.12
C MET A 37 -8.16 -4.79 -4.65
N GLY A 38 -8.77 -3.69 -4.19
CA GLY A 38 -8.74 -3.25 -2.80
C GLY A 38 -9.43 -4.24 -1.85
N VAL A 39 -10.61 -4.73 -2.22
CA VAL A 39 -11.34 -5.76 -1.45
C VAL A 39 -10.55 -7.06 -1.41
N TYR A 40 -9.98 -7.49 -2.54
CA TYR A 40 -9.14 -8.68 -2.60
C TYR A 40 -7.87 -8.54 -1.73
N ALA A 41 -7.23 -7.38 -1.76
CA ALA A 41 -6.08 -7.08 -0.91
C ALA A 41 -6.46 -7.08 0.58
N LEU A 42 -7.62 -6.51 0.94
CA LEU A 42 -8.14 -6.56 2.32
C LEU A 42 -8.41 -7.99 2.78
N LEU A 43 -8.99 -8.83 1.92
CA LEU A 43 -9.21 -10.25 2.22
C LEU A 43 -7.89 -10.97 2.45
N ILE A 44 -6.89 -10.81 1.57
CA ILE A 44 -5.56 -11.38 1.77
C ILE A 44 -4.94 -10.88 3.06
N LEU A 45 -4.99 -9.58 3.34
CA LEU A 45 -4.42 -8.98 4.54
C LEU A 45 -5.09 -9.53 5.80
N SER A 46 -6.42 -9.73 5.79
CA SER A 46 -7.15 -10.34 6.90
C SER A 46 -6.68 -11.76 7.19
N ILE A 47 -6.53 -12.59 6.15
CA ILE A 47 -6.06 -13.98 6.28
C ILE A 47 -4.60 -13.99 6.77
N ALA A 48 -3.75 -13.14 6.19
CA ALA A 48 -2.36 -13.02 6.59
C ALA A 48 -2.22 -12.58 8.06
N LEU A 49 -3.08 -11.68 8.54
CA LEU A 49 -3.12 -11.29 9.96
C LEU A 49 -3.49 -12.47 10.85
N VAL A 50 -4.51 -13.26 10.50
CA VAL A 50 -4.88 -14.45 11.28
C VAL A 50 -3.72 -15.43 11.35
N VAL A 51 -3.07 -15.73 10.21
CA VAL A 51 -1.90 -16.61 10.15
C VAL A 51 -0.76 -16.08 11.02
N LEU A 52 -0.49 -14.77 10.96
CA LEU A 52 0.56 -14.13 11.75
C LEU A 52 0.28 -14.27 13.26
N ILE A 53 -0.95 -14.04 13.70
CA ILE A 53 -1.36 -14.21 15.10
C ILE A 53 -1.13 -15.67 15.54
N LEU A 54 -1.52 -16.64 14.72
CA LEU A 54 -1.29 -18.06 15.02
C LEU A 54 0.19 -18.40 15.14
N ILE A 55 1.05 -17.84 14.28
CA ILE A 55 2.50 -18.01 14.36
C ILE A 55 3.05 -17.44 15.67
N VAL A 56 2.60 -16.25 16.08
CA VAL A 56 3.03 -15.64 17.35
C VAL A 56 2.61 -16.51 18.54
N ILE A 57 1.38 -17.04 18.52
CA ILE A 57 0.89 -17.95 19.58
C ILE A 57 1.72 -19.25 19.59
N LEU A 58 2.02 -19.81 18.42
CA LEU A 58 2.83 -21.02 18.29
C LEU A 58 4.26 -20.80 18.82
N LEU A 59 4.89 -19.69 18.47
CA LEU A 59 6.20 -19.32 19.01
C LEU A 59 6.15 -19.10 20.52
N GLY A 60 5.08 -18.48 21.03
CA GLY A 60 4.88 -18.27 22.46
C GLY A 60 4.78 -19.58 23.23
N THR A 61 3.94 -20.50 22.76
CA THR A 61 3.80 -21.85 23.34
C THR A 61 5.10 -22.66 23.26
N PHE A 62 5.84 -22.56 22.16
CA PHE A 62 7.13 -23.22 22.01
C PHE A 62 8.14 -22.71 23.05
N LEU A 63 8.24 -21.38 23.20
CA LEU A 63 9.13 -20.75 24.16
C LEU A 63 8.71 -21.08 25.60
N ASN A 64 7.41 -21.14 25.87
CA ASN A 64 6.83 -21.58 27.15
C ASN A 64 7.33 -22.95 27.58
N LYS A 65 7.23 -23.93 26.66
CA LYS A 65 7.69 -25.31 26.89
C LYS A 65 9.17 -25.35 27.20
N TRP A 66 9.97 -24.52 26.54
CA TRP A 66 11.41 -24.48 26.78
C TRP A 66 11.77 -23.85 28.14
N LEU A 67 11.01 -22.84 28.56
CA LEU A 67 11.19 -22.16 29.84
C LEU A 67 10.50 -22.84 31.04
N HIS A 68 9.81 -23.97 30.84
CA HIS A 68 9.04 -24.68 31.87
C HIS A 68 8.05 -23.78 32.64
N SER A 69 7.46 -22.80 31.96
CA SER A 69 6.51 -21.86 32.56
C SER A 69 5.35 -21.64 31.60
N ASP A 70 4.16 -21.33 32.12
CA ASP A 70 2.93 -21.20 31.34
C ASP A 70 2.73 -19.80 30.70
N TYR A 71 3.52 -18.80 31.08
CA TYR A 71 3.31 -17.42 30.59
C TYR A 71 4.59 -16.67 30.19
N LEU A 72 5.77 -17.15 30.61
CA LEU A 72 7.03 -16.45 30.36
C LEU A 72 7.37 -16.39 28.86
N GLY A 73 6.96 -17.39 28.07
CA GLY A 73 7.18 -17.40 26.63
C GLY A 73 6.51 -16.21 25.93
N TYR A 74 5.29 -15.86 26.33
CA TYR A 74 4.57 -14.71 25.81
C TYR A 74 5.13 -13.38 26.29
N LEU A 75 5.57 -13.30 27.55
CA LEU A 75 6.16 -12.08 28.13
C LEU A 75 7.45 -11.69 27.40
N ILE A 76 8.31 -12.67 27.08
CA ILE A 76 9.56 -12.44 26.34
C ILE A 76 9.27 -11.99 24.91
N LEU A 77 8.31 -12.63 24.23
CA LEU A 77 7.88 -12.20 22.89
C LEU A 77 7.34 -10.77 22.91
N LEU A 78 6.50 -10.43 23.89
CA LEU A 78 5.99 -9.07 24.07
C LEU A 78 7.14 -8.08 24.24
N GLY A 79 8.10 -8.37 25.13
CA GLY A 79 9.28 -7.55 25.33
C GLY A 79 10.10 -7.36 24.04
N PHE A 80 10.29 -8.43 23.27
CA PHE A 80 10.99 -8.37 21.99
C PHE A 80 10.27 -7.49 20.95
N PHE A 81 8.95 -7.61 20.85
CA PHE A 81 8.15 -6.77 19.95
C PHE A 81 8.16 -5.29 20.39
N VAL A 82 8.08 -5.02 21.69
CA VAL A 82 8.17 -3.65 22.23
C VAL A 82 9.55 -3.05 21.96
N LEU A 83 10.63 -3.82 22.16
CA LEU A 83 12.00 -3.37 21.84
C LEU A 83 12.17 -3.08 20.35
N LYS A 84 11.67 -3.95 19.46
CA LYS A 84 11.62 -3.70 18.01
C LYS A 84 10.89 -2.39 17.68
N LEU A 85 9.77 -2.13 18.35
CA LEU A 85 8.94 -0.94 18.15
C LEU A 85 9.68 0.33 18.61
N ILE A 86 10.30 0.30 19.79
CA ILE A 86 11.14 1.39 20.29
C ILE A 86 12.30 1.66 19.33
N MET A 87 12.97 0.60 18.87
CA MET A 87 14.05 0.70 17.89
C MET A 87 13.55 1.37 16.60
N LEU A 88 12.39 0.97 16.08
CA LEU A 88 11.82 1.60 14.88
C LEU A 88 11.56 3.11 15.08
N ILE A 89 11.02 3.51 16.24
CA ILE A 89 10.74 4.91 16.56
C ILE A 89 12.04 5.73 16.68
N VAL A 90 13.07 5.17 17.32
CA VAL A 90 14.38 5.82 17.47
C VAL A 90 15.09 5.94 16.12
N PHE A 91 15.03 4.89 15.30
CA PHE A 91 15.67 4.87 13.99
C PHE A 91 14.86 5.60 12.91
N ARG A 92 13.60 5.97 13.13
CA ARG A 92 12.73 6.68 12.17
C ARG A 92 13.42 7.90 11.56
N THR A 93 14.13 8.69 12.37
CA THR A 93 14.85 9.88 11.89
C THR A 93 16.05 9.52 11.03
N LYS A 94 16.78 8.45 11.36
CA LYS A 94 17.86 7.92 10.52
C LYS A 94 17.35 7.28 9.23
N LEU A 95 16.23 6.56 9.28
CA LEU A 95 15.62 5.91 8.11
C LEU A 95 15.14 6.94 7.10
N ILE A 96 14.48 8.02 7.54
CA ILE A 96 14.06 9.13 6.67
C ILE A 96 15.29 9.79 6.03
N GLY A 97 16.35 10.03 6.81
CA GLY A 97 17.61 10.56 6.29
C GLY A 97 18.27 9.63 5.26
N PHE A 98 18.25 8.32 5.49
CA PHE A 98 18.82 7.31 4.60
C PHE A 98 18.03 7.19 3.28
N ILE A 99 16.69 7.16 3.35
CA ILE A 99 15.81 7.15 2.19
C ILE A 99 16.02 8.41 1.34
N ARG A 100 16.12 9.59 1.98
CA ARG A 100 16.42 10.85 1.27
C ARG A 100 17.76 10.77 0.55
N ASN A 101 18.79 10.21 1.19
CA ASN A 101 20.11 10.08 0.59
C ASN A 101 20.16 9.09 -0.57
N ILE A 102 19.32 8.04 -0.54
CA ILE A 102 19.14 7.10 -1.65
C ILE A 102 18.43 7.79 -2.82
N ILE A 103 17.33 8.50 -2.56
CA ILE A 103 16.57 9.20 -3.61
C ILE A 103 17.44 10.24 -4.32
N ILE A 104 18.20 11.04 -3.58
CA ILE A 104 19.11 12.05 -4.17
C ILE A 104 20.16 11.38 -5.05
N ARG A 105 20.76 10.26 -4.61
CA ARG A 105 21.72 9.51 -5.43
C ARG A 105 21.11 8.94 -6.70
N PHE A 106 19.90 8.37 -6.61
CA PHE A 106 19.21 7.82 -7.77
C PHE A 106 18.79 8.89 -8.78
N VAL A 107 18.46 10.10 -8.32
CA VAL A 107 18.14 11.23 -9.21
C VAL A 107 19.41 11.72 -9.93
N GLN A 108 20.54 11.88 -9.23
CA GLN A 108 21.79 12.32 -9.87
C GLN A 108 22.34 11.30 -10.89
N ILE A 109 22.16 10.00 -10.66
CA ILE A 109 22.60 8.96 -11.61
C ILE A 109 21.80 8.97 -12.93
N LYS A 110 20.62 9.63 -12.97
CA LYS A 110 19.79 9.70 -14.19
C LYS A 110 20.09 10.93 -15.06
N GLU A 111 20.91 11.87 -14.58
CA GLU A 111 21.31 13.07 -15.32
C GLU A 111 22.68 12.96 -16.03
N ASP A 112 23.43 11.87 -15.81
CA ASP A 112 24.64 11.49 -16.54
C ASP A 112 24.36 10.34 -17.54
#